data_AF-A0A9E3GLN5-F1
#
_entry.id   AF-A0A9E3GLN5-F1
#
_cell.length_a   1.000
_cell.length_b   1.000
_cell.length_c   1.000
_cell.angle_alpha   90.00
_cell.angle_beta   90.00
_cell.angle_gamma   90.00
#
_symmetry.space_group_name_H-M   'P 1'
#
loop_
_entity.id
_entity.type
_entity.pdbx_description
1 polymer ?
#
loop_
_entity_poly.entity_id
_entity_poly.type
_entity_poly.pdbx_seq_one_letter_code
_entity_poly.pdbx_strand_id
1 'polypeptide(L)'
;MSPGHSYDEVELDEVVYDLADWDEIQRRSLEGLLIDEGVSYRWDPMAEPARSDGVTSGPQGPLLLSAELVVTERDADLVEELIDAIDHPDALEAEDDDGDDEGAEVLSALYVAADVLCGAPGHVQSAEELLDAIRAAGEVDPPYGLDQATWTELGRLAERLAGRLREGADDEVIADAARALRQAVRPLV
;
A
#
# COMPACT_ATOMS: atom_id res chain seq x y z
N MET A 1 5.43 20.21 -59.82
CA MET A 1 6.18 20.71 -58.65
C MET A 1 5.45 20.17 -57.44
N SER A 2 5.99 19.11 -56.84
CA SER A 2 5.38 18.44 -55.69
C SER A 2 5.66 19.24 -54.42
N PRO A 3 4.71 19.35 -53.48
CA PRO A 3 4.98 19.88 -52.16
C PRO A 3 5.72 18.80 -51.36
N GLY A 4 6.95 19.07 -50.96
CA GLY A 4 7.66 18.27 -49.97
C GLY A 4 7.03 18.51 -48.61
N HIS A 5 6.21 17.56 -48.17
CA HIS A 5 5.76 17.45 -46.78
C HIS A 5 7.01 17.13 -45.96
N SER A 6 7.69 18.17 -45.47
CA SER A 6 8.65 18.03 -44.38
C SER A 6 7.81 17.59 -43.17
N TYR A 7 7.79 16.28 -42.93
CA TYR A 7 7.36 15.78 -41.63
C TYR A 7 8.33 16.40 -40.63
N ASP A 8 7.81 17.31 -39.82
CA ASP A 8 8.43 17.69 -38.55
C ASP A 8 8.58 16.37 -37.80
N GLU A 9 9.79 15.82 -37.81
CA GLU A 9 10.15 14.67 -36.98
C GLU A 9 9.97 15.18 -35.56
N VAL A 10 8.82 14.89 -34.96
CA VAL A 10 8.65 15.06 -33.52
C VAL A 10 9.73 14.20 -32.91
N GLU A 11 10.80 14.84 -32.44
CA GLU A 11 11.77 14.26 -31.54
C GLU A 11 10.96 13.91 -30.29
N LEU A 12 10.36 12.72 -30.29
CA LEU A 12 9.68 12.19 -29.12
C LEU A 12 10.79 12.03 -28.09
N ASP A 13 10.68 12.73 -26.96
CA ASP A 13 11.61 12.57 -25.86
C ASP A 13 11.67 11.07 -25.52
N GLU A 14 12.87 10.49 -25.56
CA GLU A 14 13.10 9.07 -25.32
C GLU A 14 13.66 8.92 -23.90
N VAL A 15 13.08 8.03 -23.12
CA VAL A 15 13.54 7.68 -21.77
C VAL A 15 14.30 6.37 -21.84
N VAL A 16 15.48 6.33 -21.21
CA VAL A 16 16.38 5.17 -21.20
C VAL A 16 16.44 4.59 -19.80
N TYR A 17 16.16 3.31 -19.67
CA TYR A 17 16.26 2.53 -18.43
C TYR A 17 17.45 1.57 -18.51
N ASP A 18 18.37 1.68 -17.54
CA ASP A 18 19.49 0.75 -17.40
C ASP A 18 19.01 -0.51 -16.68
N LEU A 19 18.75 -1.58 -17.43
CA LEU A 19 18.33 -2.89 -16.90
C LEU A 19 19.47 -3.90 -16.97
N ALA A 20 20.71 -3.43 -16.79
CA ALA A 20 21.91 -4.26 -16.88
C ALA A 20 21.99 -5.33 -15.78
N ASP A 21 21.34 -5.11 -14.64
CA ASP A 21 21.25 -6.08 -13.53
C ASP A 21 20.19 -7.17 -13.77
N TRP A 22 19.32 -7.00 -14.78
CA TRP A 22 18.19 -7.90 -15.01
C TRP A 22 18.55 -9.19 -15.75
N ASP A 23 18.02 -10.29 -15.24
CA ASP A 23 18.13 -11.60 -15.87
C ASP A 23 17.34 -11.71 -17.20
N GLU A 24 17.67 -12.71 -18.01
CA GLU A 24 16.96 -13.00 -19.27
C GLU A 24 15.45 -13.21 -19.06
N ILE A 25 15.06 -13.82 -17.94
CA ILE A 25 13.66 -14.09 -17.61
C ILE A 25 12.91 -12.78 -17.34
N GLN A 26 13.45 -11.88 -16.53
CA GLN A 26 12.83 -10.58 -16.20
C GLN A 26 12.66 -9.72 -17.46
N ARG A 27 13.71 -9.62 -18.29
CA ARG A 27 13.65 -8.85 -19.55
C ARG A 27 12.63 -9.42 -20.54
N ARG A 28 12.55 -10.74 -20.65
CA ARG A 28 11.56 -11.40 -21.50
C ARG A 28 10.12 -11.20 -20.99
N SER A 29 9.94 -11.17 -19.68
CA SER A 29 8.64 -10.83 -19.07
C SER A 29 8.25 -9.39 -19.40
N LEU A 30 9.17 -8.42 -19.25
CA LEU A 30 8.92 -7.02 -19.56
C LEU A 30 8.61 -6.82 -21.04
N GLU A 31 9.36 -7.47 -21.93
CA GLU A 31 9.06 -7.45 -23.37
C GLU A 31 7.63 -7.92 -23.68
N GLY A 32 7.17 -8.97 -22.97
CA GLY A 32 5.80 -9.46 -23.09
C GLY A 32 4.77 -8.42 -22.68
N LEU A 33 4.98 -7.73 -21.56
CA LEU A 33 4.09 -6.68 -21.05
C LEU A 33 4.06 -5.45 -21.96
N LEU A 34 5.23 -4.99 -22.43
CA LEU A 34 5.32 -3.86 -23.35
C LEU A 34 4.57 -4.12 -24.66
N ILE A 35 4.62 -5.35 -25.17
CA ILE A 35 3.88 -5.75 -26.38
C ILE A 35 2.36 -5.79 -26.11
N ASP A 36 1.94 -6.29 -24.95
CA ASP A 36 0.52 -6.37 -24.57
C ASP A 36 -0.10 -4.97 -24.44
N GLU A 37 0.62 -4.07 -23.79
CA GLU A 37 0.23 -2.67 -23.59
C GLU A 37 0.41 -1.80 -24.86
N GLY A 38 1.06 -2.34 -25.90
CA GLY A 38 1.30 -1.63 -27.15
C GLY A 38 2.33 -0.50 -27.05
N VAL A 39 3.24 -0.58 -26.08
CA VAL A 39 4.31 0.39 -25.85
C VAL A 39 5.37 0.28 -26.95
N SER A 40 5.78 1.44 -27.49
CA SER A 40 6.89 1.49 -28.43
C SER A 40 8.22 1.44 -27.69
N TYR A 41 8.95 0.33 -27.81
CA TYR A 41 10.24 0.11 -27.15
C TYR A 41 11.36 -0.27 -28.12
N ARG A 42 12.61 0.01 -27.72
CA ARG A 42 13.83 -0.37 -28.41
C ARG A 42 14.90 -0.76 -27.39
N TRP A 43 15.51 -1.93 -27.55
CA TRP A 43 16.71 -2.30 -26.79
C TRP A 43 17.93 -1.65 -27.43
N ASP A 44 18.64 -0.81 -26.68
CA ASP A 44 19.93 -0.27 -27.09
C ASP A 44 21.06 -1.20 -26.62
N PRO A 45 21.85 -1.77 -27.54
CA PRO A 45 23.02 -2.53 -27.16
C PRO A 45 24.11 -1.54 -26.74
N MET A 46 24.63 -1.62 -25.49
CA MET A 46 25.82 -0.86 -25.09
C MET A 46 26.82 -0.90 -26.23
N ALA A 47 27.10 0.28 -26.78
CA ALA A 47 27.83 0.46 -28.01
C ALA A 47 29.03 -0.51 -28.08
N GLU A 48 29.05 -1.40 -29.09
CA GLU A 48 30.16 -2.32 -29.27
C GLU A 48 31.48 -1.52 -29.30
N PRO A 49 32.57 -1.97 -28.64
CA PRO A 49 33.89 -1.54 -29.07
C PRO A 49 34.02 -1.99 -30.52
N ALA A 50 34.16 -1.03 -31.44
CA ALA A 50 34.20 -1.25 -32.89
C ALA A 50 34.87 -2.59 -33.28
N ARG A 51 34.08 -3.56 -33.77
CA ARG A 51 34.65 -4.78 -34.35
C ARG A 51 35.51 -4.41 -35.55
N SER A 52 36.82 -4.69 -35.46
CA SER A 52 37.64 -5.06 -36.62
C SER A 52 38.06 -6.50 -36.43
N ASP A 53 37.29 -7.43 -36.97
CA ASP A 53 37.73 -8.42 -37.96
C ASP A 53 36.63 -9.49 -38.13
N GLY A 54 36.59 -10.09 -39.32
CA GLY A 54 35.44 -10.78 -39.85
C GLY A 54 35.19 -12.18 -39.30
N VAL A 55 33.98 -12.65 -39.62
CA VAL A 55 33.45 -14.02 -39.58
C VAL A 55 32.80 -14.49 -38.27
N THR A 56 31.47 -14.56 -38.30
CA THR A 56 30.72 -15.71 -37.80
C THR A 56 29.43 -15.82 -38.60
N SER A 57 29.36 -16.87 -39.42
CA SER A 57 28.13 -17.34 -40.05
C SER A 57 27.54 -18.44 -39.16
N GLY A 58 26.41 -18.15 -38.54
CA GLY A 58 25.52 -19.08 -37.85
C GLY A 58 24.28 -18.27 -37.38
N PRO A 59 23.07 -18.83 -37.34
CA PRO A 59 21.93 -18.15 -36.75
C PRO A 59 22.05 -18.22 -35.22
N GLN A 60 22.99 -17.47 -34.66
CA GLN A 60 22.87 -17.00 -33.30
C GLN A 60 22.35 -15.58 -33.40
N GLY A 61 21.09 -15.38 -32.97
CA GLY A 61 20.60 -14.04 -32.67
C GLY A 61 21.61 -13.35 -31.74
N PRO A 62 21.79 -12.03 -31.86
CA PRO A 62 22.82 -11.34 -31.11
C PRO A 62 22.64 -11.62 -29.63
N LEU A 63 23.69 -12.16 -28.99
CA LEU A 63 23.81 -12.25 -27.54
C LEU A 63 23.95 -10.81 -27.02
N LEU A 64 22.84 -10.08 -26.96
CA LEU A 64 22.78 -8.73 -26.44
C LEU A 64 22.93 -8.79 -24.91
N LEU A 65 24.19 -8.83 -24.48
CA LEU A 65 24.63 -8.73 -23.08
C LEU A 65 24.59 -7.27 -22.59
N SER A 66 23.62 -6.48 -23.04
CA SER A 66 23.51 -5.06 -22.72
C SER A 66 22.06 -4.61 -22.88
N ALA A 67 21.42 -4.20 -21.79
CA ALA A 67 19.97 -4.09 -21.67
C ALA A 67 19.54 -2.68 -21.29
N GLU A 68 19.89 -1.71 -22.12
CA GLU A 68 19.30 -0.37 -22.02
C GLU A 68 17.96 -0.41 -22.76
N LEU A 69 16.86 -0.25 -22.03
CA LEU A 69 15.53 -0.17 -22.61
C LEU A 69 15.22 1.30 -22.93
N VAL A 70 14.99 1.59 -24.20
CA VAL A 70 14.59 2.92 -24.66
C VAL A 70 13.11 2.91 -25.00
N VAL A 71 12.36 3.83 -24.41
CA VAL A 71 10.92 4.01 -24.63
C VAL A 71 10.61 5.48 -24.86
N THR A 72 9.41 5.78 -25.37
CA THR A 72 8.98 7.17 -25.51
C THR A 72 8.56 7.74 -24.15
N GLU A 73 8.80 9.03 -23.89
CA GLU A 73 8.40 9.72 -22.66
C GLU A 73 6.90 9.60 -22.38
N ARG A 74 6.09 9.54 -23.45
CA ARG A 74 4.64 9.32 -23.33
C ARG A 74 4.30 8.02 -22.61
N ASP A 75 5.11 6.99 -22.82
CA ASP A 75 4.90 5.66 -22.25
C ASP A 75 5.84 5.40 -21.07
N ALA A 76 6.71 6.35 -20.69
CA ALA A 76 7.70 6.18 -19.62
C ALA A 76 7.05 5.90 -18.26
N ASP A 77 5.94 6.58 -17.95
CA ASP A 77 5.19 6.37 -16.70
C ASP A 77 4.67 4.92 -16.60
N LEU A 78 4.12 4.40 -17.70
CA LEU A 78 3.65 3.01 -17.81
C LEU A 78 4.82 2.03 -17.75
N VAL A 79 5.92 2.33 -18.44
CA VAL A 79 7.11 1.48 -18.47
C VAL A 79 7.76 1.38 -17.10
N GLU A 80 7.81 2.48 -16.34
CA GLU A 80 8.28 2.51 -14.96
C GLU A 80 7.45 1.58 -14.06
N GLU A 81 6.12 1.62 -14.18
CA GLU A 81 5.22 0.71 -13.45
C GLU A 81 5.49 -0.76 -13.81
N LEU A 82 5.65 -1.07 -15.10
CA LEU A 82 5.95 -2.42 -15.57
C LEU A 82 7.34 -2.90 -15.14
N ILE A 83 8.31 -2.00 -15.03
CA ILE A 83 9.66 -2.30 -14.55
C ILE A 83 9.62 -2.65 -13.07
N ASP A 84 8.95 -1.83 -12.25
CA ASP A 84 8.82 -2.04 -10.81
C ASP A 84 8.14 -3.38 -10.49
N ALA A 85 7.06 -3.73 -11.20
CA ALA A 85 6.35 -4.99 -11.03
C ALA A 85 7.21 -6.25 -11.31
N ILE A 86 8.29 -6.12 -12.10
CA ILE A 86 9.18 -7.24 -12.47
C ILE A 86 10.47 -7.26 -11.64
N ASP A 87 11.01 -6.09 -11.28
CA ASP A 87 12.15 -5.99 -10.35
C ASP A 87 11.73 -6.44 -8.94
N HIS A 88 10.49 -6.13 -8.59
CA HIS A 88 9.88 -6.45 -7.31
C HIS A 88 8.58 -7.24 -7.52
N PRO A 89 8.64 -8.52 -7.96
CA PRO A 89 7.44 -9.36 -8.09
C PRO A 89 6.78 -9.69 -6.74
N ASP A 90 7.51 -9.46 -5.64
CA ASP A 90 7.04 -9.50 -4.24
C ASP A 90 6.83 -8.08 -3.64
N ALA A 91 6.95 -7.00 -4.44
CA ALA A 91 6.30 -5.74 -4.08
C ALA A 91 4.81 -5.98 -4.30
N LEU A 92 4.19 -6.55 -3.28
CA LEU A 92 2.76 -6.64 -3.13
C LEU A 92 2.16 -5.29 -3.58
N GLU A 93 1.11 -5.31 -4.42
CA GLU A 93 0.10 -4.24 -4.36
C GLU A 93 -0.02 -3.92 -2.87
N ALA A 94 0.22 -2.67 -2.47
CA ALA A 94 0.12 -2.32 -1.06
C ALA A 94 -1.24 -2.84 -0.57
N GLU A 95 -1.23 -3.98 0.12
CA GLU A 95 -2.34 -4.35 0.97
C GLU A 95 -2.43 -3.14 1.88
N ASP A 96 -3.62 -2.54 1.95
CA ASP A 96 -3.93 -1.46 2.86
C ASP A 96 -3.71 -2.02 4.28
N ASP A 97 -2.44 -2.08 4.70
CA ASP A 97 -1.96 -2.52 6.01
C ASP A 97 -2.34 -1.49 7.08
N ASP A 98 -3.00 -0.40 6.67
CA ASP A 98 -3.60 0.60 7.54
C ASP A 98 -4.86 0.09 8.29
N GLY A 99 -5.47 -1.04 7.90
CA GLY A 99 -6.68 -1.54 8.56
C GLY A 99 -6.48 -2.21 9.94
N ASP A 100 -5.38 -2.94 10.15
CA ASP A 100 -5.14 -3.69 11.40
C ASP A 100 -4.60 -2.78 12.52
N ASP A 101 -3.78 -1.79 12.17
CA ASP A 101 -3.27 -0.78 13.11
C ASP A 101 -4.40 0.14 13.61
N GLU A 102 -5.32 0.57 12.75
CA GLU A 102 -6.41 1.47 13.14
C GLU A 102 -7.38 0.82 14.15
N GLY A 103 -7.71 -0.47 13.94
CA GLY A 103 -8.49 -1.26 14.91
C GLY A 103 -7.75 -1.44 16.25
N ALA A 104 -6.44 -1.64 16.21
CA ALA A 104 -5.61 -1.80 17.39
C ALA A 104 -5.48 -0.50 18.21
N GLU A 105 -5.34 0.64 17.54
CA GLU A 105 -5.37 1.96 18.16
C GLU A 105 -6.70 2.20 18.89
N VAL A 106 -7.82 1.84 18.26
CA VAL A 106 -9.15 1.93 18.87
C VAL A 106 -9.27 1.04 20.11
N LEU A 107 -8.78 -0.20 20.09
CA LEU A 107 -8.75 -1.08 21.26
C LEU A 107 -7.95 -0.45 22.43
N SER A 108 -6.77 0.08 22.12
CA SER A 108 -5.91 0.74 23.10
C SER A 108 -6.59 1.97 23.71
N ALA A 109 -7.22 2.81 22.88
CA ALA A 109 -7.97 3.99 23.30
C ALA A 109 -9.15 3.61 24.22
N LEU A 110 -9.94 2.59 23.85
CA LEU A 110 -11.04 2.07 24.67
C LEU A 110 -10.54 1.58 26.04
N TYR A 111 -9.41 0.87 26.07
CA TYR A 111 -8.81 0.39 27.32
C TYR A 111 -8.37 1.55 28.22
N VAL A 112 -7.62 2.52 27.68
CA VAL A 112 -7.08 3.65 28.43
C VAL A 112 -8.21 4.52 28.98
N ALA A 113 -9.21 4.84 28.14
CA ALA A 113 -10.37 5.61 28.57
C ALA A 113 -11.15 4.88 29.69
N ALA A 114 -11.37 3.55 29.55
CA ALA A 114 -12.03 2.74 30.57
C ALA A 114 -11.22 2.65 31.89
N ASP A 115 -9.89 2.53 31.81
CA ASP A 115 -9.00 2.49 32.97
C ASP A 115 -9.04 3.81 33.75
N VAL A 116 -8.95 4.95 33.04
CA VAL A 116 -9.04 6.28 33.65
C VAL A 116 -10.41 6.50 34.27
N LEU A 117 -11.50 6.20 33.56
CA LEU A 117 -12.86 6.36 34.08
C LEU A 117 -13.18 5.44 35.27
N CYS A 118 -12.51 4.28 35.37
CA CYS A 118 -12.60 3.42 36.54
C CYS A 118 -12.00 4.07 37.80
N GLY A 119 -10.97 4.91 37.65
CA GLY A 119 -10.33 5.64 38.76
C GLY A 119 -10.86 7.05 38.97
N ALA A 120 -11.32 7.71 37.90
CA ALA A 120 -11.78 9.08 37.85
C ALA A 120 -13.03 9.19 36.94
N PRO A 121 -14.21 8.77 37.42
CA PRO A 121 -15.45 8.75 36.63
C PRO A 121 -15.91 10.14 36.14
N GLY A 122 -15.49 11.22 36.81
CA GLY A 122 -15.73 12.60 36.37
C GLY A 122 -14.69 13.17 35.40
N HIS A 123 -13.76 12.36 34.87
CA HIS A 123 -12.71 12.85 33.96
C HIS A 123 -13.27 13.12 32.56
N VAL A 124 -13.64 14.38 32.31
CA VAL A 124 -14.32 14.83 31.08
C VAL A 124 -13.57 14.42 29.82
N GLN A 125 -12.25 14.63 29.77
CA GLN A 125 -11.45 14.26 28.61
C GLN A 125 -11.54 12.76 28.32
N SER A 126 -11.47 11.89 29.33
CA SER A 126 -11.56 10.44 29.10
C SER A 126 -12.96 9.99 28.70
N ALA A 127 -14.00 10.72 29.08
CA ALA A 127 -15.34 10.49 28.57
C ALA A 127 -15.46 10.88 27.08
N GLU A 128 -14.80 11.96 26.65
CA GLU A 128 -14.74 12.36 25.24
C GLU A 128 -13.94 11.36 24.40
N GLU A 129 -12.76 10.94 24.86
CA GLU A 129 -11.92 9.93 24.19
C GLU A 129 -12.67 8.59 24.04
N LEU A 130 -13.44 8.18 25.05
CA LEU A 130 -14.29 6.99 24.96
C LEU A 130 -15.33 7.13 23.84
N LEU A 131 -15.97 8.30 23.72
CA LEU A 131 -16.99 8.55 22.71
C LEU A 131 -16.42 8.57 21.29
N ASP A 132 -15.21 9.09 21.14
CA ASP A 132 -14.48 9.10 19.87
C ASP A 132 -14.08 7.68 19.47
N ALA A 133 -13.48 6.92 20.39
CA ALA A 133 -13.10 5.53 20.17
C ALA A 133 -14.31 4.62 19.84
N ILE A 134 -15.49 4.86 20.43
CA ILE A 134 -16.71 4.14 20.08
C ILE A 134 -17.14 4.42 18.63
N ARG A 135 -17.02 5.67 18.17
CA ARG A 135 -17.35 6.04 16.80
C ARG A 135 -16.41 5.34 15.84
N ALA A 136 -15.10 5.47 16.06
CA ALA A 136 -14.07 4.83 15.26
C ALA A 136 -14.26 3.30 15.21
N ALA A 137 -14.61 2.67 16.34
CA ALA A 137 -14.89 1.22 16.40
C ALA A 137 -16.05 0.77 15.49
N GLY A 138 -16.97 1.66 15.12
CA GLY A 138 -18.06 1.37 14.19
C GLY A 138 -17.69 1.57 12.72
N GLU A 139 -16.55 2.17 12.44
CA GLU A 139 -16.03 2.48 11.11
C GLU A 139 -14.90 1.53 10.69
N VAL A 140 -14.17 0.98 11.67
CA VAL A 140 -13.05 0.04 11.45
C VAL A 140 -13.45 -1.42 11.68
N ASP A 141 -12.77 -2.30 10.94
CA ASP A 141 -12.86 -3.75 11.11
C ASP A 141 -12.12 -4.22 12.39
N PRO A 142 -12.44 -5.41 12.93
CA PRO A 142 -11.80 -5.91 14.13
C PRO A 142 -10.30 -6.23 13.91
N PRO A 143 -9.41 -5.75 14.80
CA PRO A 143 -7.96 -5.98 14.67
C PRO A 143 -7.52 -7.39 15.08
N TYR A 144 -6.33 -7.81 14.68
CA TYR A 144 -5.67 -9.04 15.15
C TYR A 144 -6.49 -10.33 14.97
N GLY A 145 -7.26 -10.43 13.89
CA GLY A 145 -8.13 -11.59 13.65
C GLY A 145 -9.21 -11.80 14.72
N LEU A 146 -9.59 -10.74 15.46
CA LEU A 146 -10.71 -10.78 16.41
C LEU A 146 -12.00 -11.16 15.70
N ASP A 147 -12.78 -12.03 16.33
CA ASP A 147 -14.12 -12.33 15.84
C ASP A 147 -15.03 -11.09 15.90
N GLN A 148 -15.76 -10.82 14.80
CA GLN A 148 -16.75 -9.75 14.70
C GLN A 148 -17.76 -9.72 15.87
N ALA A 149 -18.09 -10.89 16.41
CA ALA A 149 -19.01 -11.02 17.55
C ALA A 149 -18.42 -10.39 18.83
N THR A 150 -17.13 -10.59 19.07
CA THR A 150 -16.41 -10.02 20.21
C THR A 150 -16.29 -8.51 20.05
N TRP A 151 -15.95 -8.04 18.85
CA TRP A 151 -15.88 -6.61 18.51
C TRP A 151 -17.22 -5.89 18.76
N THR A 152 -18.31 -6.48 18.28
CA THR A 152 -19.66 -5.95 18.50
C THR A 152 -20.02 -5.88 19.99
N GLU A 153 -19.59 -6.87 20.79
CA GLU A 153 -19.86 -6.89 22.22
C GLU A 153 -19.06 -5.82 22.98
N LEU A 154 -17.79 -5.61 22.61
CA LEU A 154 -16.98 -4.52 23.15
C LEU A 154 -17.61 -3.15 22.85
N GLY A 155 -18.04 -2.92 21.62
CA GLY A 155 -18.76 -1.71 21.22
C GLY A 155 -20.03 -1.49 22.04
N ARG A 156 -20.81 -2.55 22.31
CA ARG A 156 -22.01 -2.46 23.18
C ARG A 156 -21.69 -2.11 24.62
N LEU A 157 -20.62 -2.68 25.19
CA LEU A 157 -20.18 -2.36 26.54
C LEU A 157 -19.71 -0.90 26.64
N ALA A 158 -18.99 -0.42 25.64
CA ALA A 158 -18.54 0.96 25.55
C ALA A 158 -19.72 1.94 25.39
N GLU A 159 -20.66 1.65 24.50
CA GLU A 159 -21.90 2.43 24.33
C GLU A 159 -22.75 2.48 25.60
N ARG A 160 -22.79 1.38 26.36
CA ARG A 160 -23.47 1.34 27.65
C ARG A 160 -22.80 2.28 28.66
N LEU A 161 -21.47 2.29 28.73
CA LEU A 161 -20.71 3.22 29.59
C LEU A 161 -20.92 4.68 29.16
N ALA A 162 -20.84 4.95 27.85
CA ALA A 162 -21.13 6.26 27.27
C ALA A 162 -22.54 6.75 27.60
N GLY A 163 -23.54 5.86 27.55
CA GLY A 163 -24.90 6.14 28.00
C GLY A 163 -24.94 6.62 29.45
N ARG A 164 -24.26 5.92 30.36
CA ARG A 164 -24.20 6.30 31.79
C ARG A 164 -23.55 7.66 32.02
N LEU A 165 -22.49 7.95 31.28
CA LEU A 165 -21.81 9.24 31.33
C LEU A 165 -22.73 10.38 30.88
N ARG A 166 -23.45 10.20 29.76
CA ARG A 166 -24.41 11.20 29.24
C ARG A 166 -25.62 11.39 30.14
N GLU A 167 -26.08 10.33 30.79
CA GLU A 167 -27.15 10.38 31.80
C GLU A 167 -26.72 11.09 33.10
N GLY A 168 -25.41 11.33 33.28
CA GLY A 168 -24.88 11.87 34.53
C GLY A 168 -25.10 10.91 35.70
N ALA A 169 -24.96 9.60 35.46
CA ALA A 169 -25.10 8.58 36.49
C ALA A 169 -24.09 8.77 37.62
N ASP A 170 -24.35 8.14 38.76
CA ASP A 170 -23.44 8.19 39.91
C ASP A 170 -22.05 7.63 39.55
N ASP A 171 -21.02 8.20 40.17
CA ASP A 171 -19.62 7.81 39.99
C ASP A 171 -19.38 6.30 40.18
N GLU A 172 -20.08 5.67 41.12
CA GLU A 172 -20.01 4.23 41.38
C GLU A 172 -20.54 3.41 40.20
N VAL A 173 -21.62 3.86 39.58
CA VAL A 173 -22.23 3.20 38.41
C VAL A 173 -21.35 3.35 37.18
N ILE A 174 -20.73 4.52 37.00
CA ILE A 174 -19.78 4.78 35.92
C ILE A 174 -18.53 3.90 36.11
N ALA A 175 -17.98 3.86 37.32
CA ALA A 175 -16.79 3.07 37.63
C ALA A 175 -17.03 1.56 37.47
N ASP A 176 -18.22 1.05 37.81
CA ASP A 176 -18.59 -0.35 37.60
C ASP A 176 -18.68 -0.70 36.10
N ALA A 177 -19.34 0.15 35.32
CA ALA A 177 -19.44 -0.01 33.87
C ALA A 177 -18.07 0.11 33.17
N ALA A 178 -17.23 1.06 33.59
CA ALA A 178 -15.87 1.23 33.09
C ALA A 178 -14.99 0.03 33.44
N ARG A 179 -15.12 -0.52 34.65
CA ARG A 179 -14.44 -1.75 35.06
C ARG A 179 -14.87 -2.95 34.21
N ALA A 180 -16.15 -3.07 33.87
CA ALA A 180 -16.65 -4.14 33.01
C ALA A 180 -16.05 -4.06 31.60
N LEU A 181 -16.04 -2.87 30.99
CA LEU A 181 -15.41 -2.64 29.68
C LEU A 181 -13.91 -2.97 29.73
N ARG A 182 -13.19 -2.44 30.73
CA ARG A 182 -11.75 -2.69 30.92
C ARG A 182 -11.43 -4.18 31.04
N GLN A 183 -12.23 -4.95 31.77
CA GLN A 183 -12.00 -6.39 31.91
C GLN A 183 -12.20 -7.15 30.59
N ALA A 184 -13.11 -6.69 29.74
CA ALA A 184 -13.35 -7.28 28.43
C ALA A 184 -12.25 -6.93 27.42
N VAL A 185 -11.69 -5.71 27.48
CA VAL A 185 -10.63 -5.25 26.57
C VAL A 185 -9.24 -5.76 27.00
N ARG A 186 -8.97 -5.88 28.31
CA ARG A 186 -7.65 -6.27 28.85
C ARG A 186 -6.97 -7.51 28.22
N PRO A 187 -7.66 -8.62 27.88
CA PRO A 187 -7.01 -9.76 27.25
C PRO A 187 -6.65 -9.56 25.78
N LEU A 188 -7.06 -8.44 25.17
CA LEU A 188 -6.92 -8.13 23.74
C LEU A 188 -5.90 -7.02 23.46
N VAL A 189 -5.28 -6.47 24.51
CA VAL A 189 -4.24 -5.43 24.47
C VAL A 189 -2.94 -5.91 25.10
#